data_AF-A0A1Y6B2C1-F1
#
_entry.id   AF-A0A1Y6B2C1-F1
#
_cell.length_a   1.000
_cell.length_b   1.000
_cell.length_c   1.000
_cell.angle_alpha   90.00
_cell.angle_beta   90.00
_cell.angle_gamma   90.00
#
_symmetry.space_group_name_H-M   'P 1'
#
loop_
_entity.id
_entity.type
_entity.pdbx_description
1 polymer ?
#
loop_
_entity_poly.entity_id
_entity_poly.type
_entity_poly.pdbx_seq_one_letter_code
_entity_poly.pdbx_strand_id
1 'polypeptide(L)'
;MTYCLGLLVNDGLVLLADGRITSGSQVSNARKATRHGPEGAQVAVMTSGLRSLRDKTLAFFDRAQRKRFPHGHSSMLEAVDSYCQCIREVEEQDREALEKSDLKFNLHAIIAGQLEDDPEPTLFLVYPEGNWIAVDRRTPYLSIGAVAYGKPILDRALRFETPMETALKLAYLSFDSTRFSSADVGYPIDLMTFASLDRQWREVQYDYEDLVAQRTWWNEHITKLAAEMPAGPWIDSLLPAADARRLSLVRDD
;
A
#
# COMPACT_ATOMS: atom_id res chain seq x y z
N MET A 1 7.30 -7.06 9.23
CA MET A 1 7.03 -5.83 8.44
C MET A 1 5.60 -5.84 7.92
N THR A 2 5.18 -4.86 7.12
CA THR A 2 3.81 -4.63 6.64
C THR A 2 3.90 -3.94 5.29
N TYR A 3 2.90 -4.07 4.43
CA TYR A 3 2.74 -3.28 3.23
C TYR A 3 1.31 -2.75 3.16
N CYS A 4 1.16 -1.44 3.29
CA CYS A 4 -0.09 -0.75 2.99
C CYS A 4 0.16 0.31 1.91
N LEU A 5 -0.81 0.47 1.02
CA LEU A 5 -0.77 1.35 -0.14
C LEU A 5 -2.10 2.09 -0.23
N GLY A 6 -2.04 3.41 -0.37
CA GLY A 6 -3.18 4.25 -0.71
C GLY A 6 -2.93 4.98 -2.01
N LEU A 7 -3.89 4.92 -2.93
CA LEU A 7 -3.88 5.62 -4.21
C LEU A 7 -5.02 6.65 -4.23
N LEU A 8 -4.73 7.83 -4.80
CA LEU A 8 -5.69 8.88 -5.07
C LEU A 8 -5.77 9.08 -6.59
N VAL A 9 -6.91 8.74 -7.18
CA VAL A 9 -7.22 8.99 -8.59
C VAL A 9 -8.44 9.87 -8.71
N ASN A 10 -8.69 10.44 -9.89
CA ASN A 10 -9.85 11.30 -10.14
C ASN A 10 -11.19 10.62 -9.75
N ASP A 11 -11.27 9.31 -9.98
CA ASP A 11 -12.44 8.49 -9.67
C ASP A 11 -12.62 8.22 -8.17
N GLY A 12 -11.60 8.47 -7.33
CA GLY A 12 -11.64 8.30 -5.88
C GLY A 12 -10.40 7.64 -5.29
N LEU A 13 -10.60 6.81 -4.26
CA LEU A 13 -9.53 6.18 -3.48
C LEU A 13 -9.44 4.68 -3.73
N VAL A 14 -8.22 4.15 -3.77
CA VAL A 14 -7.93 2.71 -3.73
C VAL A 14 -6.94 2.43 -2.60
N LEU A 15 -7.30 1.53 -1.69
CA LEU A 15 -6.46 1.13 -0.57
C LEU A 15 -6.17 -0.37 -0.64
N LEU A 16 -4.94 -0.76 -0.34
CA LEU A 16 -4.52 -2.16 -0.22
C LEU A 16 -3.68 -2.31 1.04
N ALA A 17 -4.02 -3.28 1.89
CA ALA A 17 -3.18 -3.67 3.03
C ALA A 17 -2.95 -5.18 3.05
N ASP A 18 -1.72 -5.60 3.32
CA ASP A 18 -1.40 -7.00 3.56
C ASP A 18 -1.82 -7.43 4.98
N GLY A 19 -2.12 -8.72 5.16
CA GLY A 19 -2.59 -9.29 6.42
C GLY A 19 -1.51 -10.01 7.22
N ARG A 20 -0.35 -10.31 6.60
CA ARG A 20 0.70 -11.11 7.22
C ARG A 20 1.37 -10.42 8.41
N ILE A 21 1.57 -11.16 9.50
CA ILE A 21 2.37 -10.76 10.64
C ILE A 21 3.44 -11.81 10.89
N THR A 22 4.70 -11.38 10.87
CA THR A 22 5.85 -12.20 11.26
C THR A 22 6.30 -11.81 12.66
N SER A 23 6.41 -12.80 13.56
CA SER A 23 6.97 -12.64 14.90
C SER A 23 7.95 -13.76 15.17
N GLY A 24 9.24 -13.49 15.00
CA GLY A 24 10.27 -14.53 15.03
C GLY A 24 10.02 -15.57 13.93
N SER A 25 9.80 -16.82 14.32
CA SER A 25 9.46 -17.92 13.41
C SER A 25 7.96 -18.09 13.15
N GLN A 26 7.10 -17.37 13.87
CA GLN A 26 5.66 -17.51 13.72
C GLN A 26 5.11 -16.56 12.65
N VAL A 27 4.25 -17.09 11.80
CA VAL A 27 3.45 -16.33 10.83
C VAL A 27 1.99 -16.41 11.27
N SER A 28 1.36 -15.25 11.42
CA SER A 28 -0.05 -15.10 11.74
C SER A 28 -0.68 -14.04 10.85
N ASN A 29 -2.00 -13.89 10.90
CA ASN A 29 -2.72 -12.90 10.12
C ASN A 29 -3.44 -11.91 11.04
N ALA A 30 -3.41 -10.63 10.70
CA ALA A 30 -4.33 -9.65 11.27
C ALA A 30 -4.63 -8.55 10.26
N ARG A 31 -5.84 -8.03 10.34
CA ARG A 31 -6.29 -6.89 9.55
C ARG A 31 -5.46 -5.65 9.88
N LYS A 32 -5.00 -4.94 8.85
CA LYS A 32 -4.21 -3.70 8.99
C LYS A 32 -4.89 -2.48 8.39
N ALA A 33 -6.07 -2.66 7.79
CA ALA A 33 -6.94 -1.62 7.25
C ALA A 33 -8.31 -1.70 7.94
N THR A 34 -8.73 -0.61 8.57
CA THR A 34 -9.98 -0.53 9.34
C THR A 34 -10.74 0.76 9.03
N ARG A 35 -12.07 0.75 9.19
CA ARG A 35 -12.93 1.92 9.04
C ARG A 35 -13.39 2.41 10.41
N HIS A 36 -13.38 3.73 10.60
CA HIS A 36 -13.67 4.37 11.88
C HIS A 36 -14.67 5.51 11.71
N GLY A 37 -15.62 5.59 12.65
CA GLY A 37 -16.70 6.57 12.64
C GLY A 37 -18.09 5.99 12.32
N PRO A 38 -19.14 6.81 12.48
CA PRO A 38 -20.50 6.38 12.20
C PRO A 38 -20.71 6.19 10.68
N GLU A 39 -21.73 5.42 10.34
CA GLU A 39 -22.13 5.21 8.94
C GLU A 39 -22.37 6.55 8.24
N GLY A 40 -21.87 6.70 7.02
CA GLY A 40 -21.90 7.96 6.26
C GLY A 40 -20.77 8.94 6.57
N ALA A 41 -20.05 8.79 7.68
CA ALA A 41 -18.91 9.64 8.07
C ALA A 41 -17.69 8.81 8.50
N GLN A 42 -17.42 7.74 7.74
CA GLN A 42 -16.32 6.82 8.03
C GLN A 42 -15.02 7.22 7.32
N VAL A 43 -13.93 7.15 8.07
CA VAL A 43 -12.56 7.27 7.54
C VAL A 43 -11.88 5.90 7.55
N ALA A 44 -11.09 5.60 6.53
CA ALA A 44 -10.24 4.42 6.50
C ALA A 44 -8.88 4.72 7.10
N VAL A 45 -8.36 3.80 7.92
CA VAL A 45 -7.05 3.89 8.57
C VAL A 45 -6.28 2.60 8.27
N MET A 46 -5.11 2.73 7.68
CA MET A 46 -4.15 1.64 7.49
C MET A 46 -2.91 1.87 8.33
N THR A 47 -2.37 0.85 8.99
CA THR A 47 -1.28 1.05 9.96
C THR A 47 -0.09 0.11 9.77
N SER A 48 1.12 0.63 10.00
CA SER A 48 2.37 -0.14 10.01
C SER A 48 3.23 0.23 11.22
N GLY A 49 4.21 -0.60 11.56
CA GLY A 49 5.05 -0.45 12.76
C GLY A 49 4.70 -1.46 13.85
N LEU A 50 5.05 -1.12 15.10
CA LEU A 50 4.78 -1.95 16.27
C LEU A 50 3.27 -2.12 16.50
N ARG A 51 2.83 -3.38 16.57
CA ARG A 51 1.41 -3.71 16.75
C ARG A 51 0.81 -3.12 18.03
N SER A 52 1.56 -3.15 19.13
CA SER A 52 1.12 -2.57 20.40
C SER A 52 0.72 -1.09 20.27
N LEU A 53 1.53 -0.31 19.54
CA LEU A 53 1.26 1.10 19.28
C LEU A 53 0.06 1.31 18.36
N ARG A 54 -0.08 0.48 17.32
CA ARG A 54 -1.22 0.52 16.38
C ARG A 54 -2.54 0.28 17.11
N ASP A 55 -2.62 -0.84 17.83
CA ASP A 55 -3.84 -1.29 18.50
C ASP A 55 -4.26 -0.27 19.59
N LYS A 56 -3.30 0.24 20.37
CA LYS A 56 -3.56 1.25 21.41
C LYS A 56 -4.01 2.59 20.83
N THR A 57 -3.37 3.06 19.75
CA THR A 57 -3.72 4.32 19.09
C THR A 57 -5.11 4.25 18.48
N LEU A 58 -5.46 3.15 17.80
CA LEU A 58 -6.80 2.94 17.26
C LEU A 58 -7.87 2.91 18.36
N ALA A 59 -7.58 2.25 19.49
CA ALA A 59 -8.50 2.25 20.63
C ALA A 59 -8.72 3.66 21.22
N PHE A 60 -7.68 4.49 21.26
CA PHE A 60 -7.79 5.89 21.71
C PHE A 60 -8.57 6.74 20.71
N PHE A 61 -8.32 6.52 19.41
CA PHE A 61 -9.05 7.18 18.34
C PHE A 61 -10.55 6.86 18.37
N ASP A 62 -10.92 5.58 18.52
CA ASP A 62 -12.32 5.16 18.66
C ASP A 62 -13.00 5.71 19.93
N ARG A 63 -12.23 5.85 21.01
CA ARG A 63 -12.70 6.48 22.25
C ARG A 63 -12.91 7.98 22.06
N ALA A 64 -11.98 8.67 21.40
CA ALA A 64 -12.07 10.10 21.10
C ALA A 64 -13.25 10.38 20.16
N GLN A 65 -13.40 9.59 19.09
CA GLN A 65 -14.52 9.65 18.16
C GLN A 65 -15.85 9.57 18.90
N ARG A 66 -16.06 8.52 19.70
CA ARG A 66 -17.32 8.33 20.45
C ARG A 66 -17.64 9.44 21.44
N LYS A 67 -16.62 10.05 22.06
CA LYS A 67 -16.81 11.08 23.11
C LYS A 67 -16.95 12.49 22.55
N ARG A 68 -16.15 12.84 21.52
CA ARG A 68 -16.02 14.22 21.01
C ARG A 68 -16.76 14.42 19.69
N PHE A 69 -16.90 13.35 18.90
CA PHE A 69 -17.41 13.39 17.53
C PHE A 69 -18.47 12.29 17.31
N PRO A 70 -19.57 12.28 18.10
CA PRO A 70 -20.56 11.20 18.06
C PRO A 70 -21.25 11.06 16.69
N HIS A 71 -21.28 12.12 15.89
CA HIS A 71 -21.85 12.15 14.53
C HIS A 71 -20.78 12.04 13.43
N GLY A 72 -19.52 11.81 13.78
CA GLY A 72 -18.39 11.84 12.85
C GLY A 72 -17.60 13.15 12.94
N HIS A 73 -16.42 13.15 12.32
CA HIS A 73 -15.65 14.38 12.10
C HIS A 73 -16.27 15.13 10.91
N SER A 74 -16.14 16.44 10.91
CA SER A 74 -16.63 17.35 9.86
C SER A 74 -15.81 17.25 8.57
N SER A 75 -14.47 17.17 8.71
CA SER A 75 -13.50 17.12 7.62
C SER A 75 -12.41 16.08 7.88
N MET A 76 -11.74 15.64 6.82
CA MET A 76 -10.61 14.72 6.93
C MET A 76 -9.45 15.31 7.72
N LEU A 77 -9.25 16.64 7.65
CA LEU A 77 -8.24 17.33 8.45
C LEU A 77 -8.54 17.19 9.96
N GLU A 78 -9.80 17.35 10.37
CA GLU A 78 -10.21 17.18 11.77
C GLU A 78 -10.01 15.73 12.25
N ALA A 79 -10.33 14.75 11.39
CA ALA A 79 -10.10 13.33 11.68
C ALA A 79 -8.61 13.01 11.85
N VAL A 80 -7.74 13.54 10.97
CA VAL A 80 -6.29 13.35 11.04
C VAL A 80 -5.71 14.03 12.29
N ASP A 81 -6.13 15.24 12.62
CA ASP A 81 -5.66 15.95 13.81
C ASP A 81 -6.06 15.23 15.11
N SER A 82 -7.27 14.68 15.16
CA SER A 82 -7.73 13.81 16.25
C SER A 82 -6.86 12.56 16.38
N TYR A 83 -6.55 11.89 15.27
CA TYR A 83 -5.64 10.74 15.26
C TYR A 83 -4.22 11.10 15.72
N CYS A 84 -3.68 12.22 15.26
CA CYS A 84 -2.38 12.73 15.68
C CYS A 84 -2.32 13.08 17.17
N GLN A 85 -3.41 13.59 17.75
CA GLN A 85 -3.52 13.77 19.22
C GLN A 85 -3.43 12.41 19.94
N CYS A 86 -4.08 11.38 19.43
CA CYS A 86 -4.00 10.03 20.00
C CYS A 86 -2.59 9.44 19.90
N ILE A 87 -1.86 9.65 18.79
CA ILE A 87 -0.45 9.23 18.67
C ILE A 87 0.38 9.87 19.78
N ARG A 88 0.27 11.19 19.97
CA ARG A 88 1.02 11.93 21.00
C ARG A 88 0.69 11.44 22.41
N GLU A 89 -0.57 11.14 22.70
CA GLU A 89 -0.99 10.55 23.99
C GLU A 89 -0.36 9.17 24.22
N VAL A 90 -0.29 8.33 23.18
CA VAL A 90 0.34 7.01 23.25
C VAL A 90 1.86 7.11 23.38
N GLU A 91 2.47 8.05 22.65
CA GLU A 91 3.89 8.36 22.71
C GLU A 91 4.32 8.77 24.12
N GLU A 92 3.60 9.70 24.75
CA GLU A 92 3.86 10.15 26.12
C GLU A 92 3.81 9.00 27.13
N GLN A 93 2.91 8.02 26.91
CA GLN A 93 2.74 6.88 27.82
C GLN A 93 3.79 5.78 27.63
N ASP A 94 4.17 5.47 26.39
CA ASP A 94 4.88 4.21 26.09
C ASP A 94 6.31 4.41 25.60
N ARG A 95 6.70 5.60 25.12
CA ARG A 95 8.02 5.84 24.49
C ARG A 95 9.18 5.45 25.40
N GLU A 96 9.17 5.91 26.65
CA GLU A 96 10.27 5.63 27.59
C GLU A 96 10.42 4.13 27.88
N ALA A 97 9.32 3.40 28.05
CA ALA A 97 9.33 1.96 28.30
C ALA A 97 9.79 1.15 27.08
N LEU A 98 9.41 1.59 25.88
CA LEU A 98 9.85 0.98 24.62
C LEU A 98 11.35 1.18 24.42
N GLU A 99 11.85 2.40 24.61
CA GLU A 99 13.27 2.73 24.44
C GLU A 99 14.15 1.98 25.44
N LYS A 100 13.70 1.80 26.69
CA LYS A 100 14.36 0.94 27.69
C LYS A 100 14.42 -0.54 27.29
N SER A 101 13.57 -0.97 26.38
CA SER A 101 13.50 -2.34 25.86
C SER A 101 14.14 -2.48 24.47
N ASP A 102 14.94 -1.50 24.04
CA ASP A 102 15.55 -1.41 22.71
C ASP A 102 14.54 -1.43 21.54
N LEU A 103 13.30 -1.00 21.79
CA LEU A 103 12.25 -0.84 20.78
C LEU A 103 12.12 0.64 20.38
N LYS A 104 11.72 0.88 19.13
CA LYS A 104 11.50 2.23 18.59
C LYS A 104 10.02 2.53 18.51
N PHE A 105 9.63 3.76 18.87
CA PHE A 105 8.29 4.29 18.57
C PHE A 105 8.15 4.50 17.05
N ASN A 106 7.53 3.55 16.34
CA ASN A 106 7.59 3.47 14.88
C ASN A 106 6.22 3.30 14.19
N LEU A 107 5.17 3.88 14.78
CA LEU A 107 3.81 3.85 14.24
C LEU A 107 3.67 4.78 13.03
N HIS A 108 3.30 4.23 11.87
CA HIS A 108 2.92 5.03 10.70
C HIS A 108 1.49 4.66 10.30
N ALA A 109 0.73 5.64 9.82
CA ALA A 109 -0.63 5.41 9.35
C ALA A 109 -0.91 6.09 8.01
N ILE A 110 -1.74 5.46 7.17
CA ILE A 110 -2.40 6.10 6.04
C ILE A 110 -3.86 6.32 6.45
N ILE A 111 -4.34 7.55 6.36
CA ILE A 111 -5.72 7.92 6.67
C ILE A 111 -6.37 8.47 5.41
N ALA A 112 -7.53 7.94 5.04
CA ALA A 112 -8.16 8.21 3.76
C ALA A 112 -9.68 8.31 3.87
N GLY A 113 -10.29 9.18 3.06
CA GLY A 113 -11.73 9.33 3.01
C GLY A 113 -12.18 10.65 2.40
N GLN A 114 -13.48 10.91 2.52
CA GLN A 114 -14.11 12.18 2.15
C GLN A 114 -15.31 12.42 3.08
N LEU A 115 -15.18 13.35 4.01
CA LEU A 115 -16.23 13.73 4.96
C LEU A 115 -17.07 14.90 4.41
N GLU A 116 -18.03 15.36 5.19
CA GLU A 116 -19.06 16.31 4.74
C GLU A 116 -18.46 17.59 4.15
N ASP A 117 -17.48 18.17 4.85
CA ASP A 117 -16.85 19.44 4.47
C ASP A 117 -15.73 19.27 3.42
N ASP A 118 -15.35 18.03 3.06
CA ASP A 118 -14.27 17.79 2.12
C ASP A 118 -14.76 17.89 0.67
N PRO A 119 -14.17 18.80 -0.14
CA PRO A 119 -14.58 18.98 -1.53
C PRO A 119 -14.21 17.79 -2.43
N GLU A 120 -13.14 17.08 -2.09
CA GLU A 120 -12.65 15.91 -2.82
C GLU A 120 -12.08 14.86 -1.84
N PRO A 121 -11.99 13.58 -2.23
CA PRO A 121 -11.34 12.57 -1.42
C PRO A 121 -9.88 12.91 -1.14
N THR A 122 -9.43 12.64 0.08
CA THR A 122 -8.07 12.95 0.52
C THR A 122 -7.40 11.72 1.13
N LEU A 123 -6.07 11.72 1.05
CA LEU A 123 -5.21 10.67 1.59
C LEU A 123 -4.03 11.32 2.32
N PHE A 124 -3.79 10.90 3.56
CA PHE A 124 -2.74 11.43 4.43
C PHE A 124 -1.80 10.30 4.85
N LEU A 125 -0.50 10.60 4.89
CA LEU A 125 0.50 9.79 5.60
C LEU A 125 0.81 10.48 6.92
N VAL A 126 0.52 9.80 8.02
CA VAL A 126 0.82 10.22 9.39
C VAL A 126 2.10 9.53 9.87
N TYR A 127 3.03 10.33 10.38
CA TYR A 127 4.31 9.90 10.92
C TYR A 127 4.24 9.63 12.43
N PRO A 128 5.21 8.89 13.00
CA PRO A 128 5.25 8.58 14.43
C PRO A 128 5.23 9.82 15.35
N GLU A 129 5.72 10.96 14.88
CA GLU A 129 5.76 12.23 15.63
C GLU A 129 4.39 12.96 15.67
N GLY A 130 3.36 12.38 15.05
CA GLY A 130 2.02 12.96 15.00
C GLY A 130 1.90 14.17 14.08
N ASN A 131 2.80 14.31 13.11
CA ASN A 131 2.66 15.17 11.94
C ASN A 131 2.31 14.34 10.69
N TRP A 132 1.95 15.01 9.60
CA TRP A 132 1.45 14.34 8.41
C TRP A 132 1.81 15.07 7.11
N ILE A 133 1.74 14.34 5.99
CA ILE A 133 1.69 14.91 4.64
C ILE A 133 0.41 14.45 3.94
N ALA A 134 -0.12 15.29 3.05
CA ALA A 134 -1.26 14.96 2.20
C ALA A 134 -0.78 14.57 0.79
N VAL A 135 -1.50 13.65 0.16
CA VAL A 135 -1.32 13.32 -1.26
C VAL A 135 -1.82 14.46 -2.12
N ASP A 136 -1.04 14.79 -3.15
CA ASP A 136 -1.44 15.68 -4.22
C ASP A 136 -1.58 14.92 -5.55
N ARG A 137 -2.08 15.61 -6.58
CA ARG A 137 -2.25 15.03 -7.93
C ARG A 137 -0.92 14.68 -8.61
N ARG A 138 0.19 15.28 -8.19
CA ARG A 138 1.52 15.06 -8.78
C ARG A 138 2.12 13.73 -8.31
N THR A 139 1.87 13.36 -7.06
CA THR A 139 2.29 12.08 -6.49
C THR A 139 1.07 11.35 -5.93
N PRO A 140 0.24 10.73 -6.80
CA PRO A 140 -1.12 10.25 -6.47
C PRO A 140 -1.15 8.98 -5.59
N TYR A 141 -0.13 8.74 -4.75
CA TYR A 141 -0.09 7.59 -3.88
C TYR A 141 0.88 7.75 -2.71
N LEU A 142 0.62 7.01 -1.62
CA LEU A 142 1.53 6.82 -0.49
C LEU A 142 1.54 5.35 -0.06
N SER A 143 2.66 4.92 0.52
CA SER A 143 2.82 3.56 1.02
C SER A 143 3.58 3.56 2.35
N ILE A 144 3.26 2.60 3.22
CA ILE A 144 3.93 2.41 4.51
C ILE A 144 4.43 0.97 4.68
N GLY A 145 5.52 0.82 5.44
CA GLY A 145 6.20 -0.44 5.67
C GLY A 145 7.20 -0.83 4.57
N ALA A 146 7.04 -1.96 3.90
CA ALA A 146 7.96 -2.50 2.89
C ALA A 146 7.78 -1.84 1.51
N VAL A 147 8.16 -0.57 1.38
CA VAL A 147 7.76 0.28 0.24
C VAL A 147 8.58 0.13 -1.04
N ALA A 148 9.83 -0.34 -0.94
CA ALA A 148 10.81 -0.22 -2.03
C ALA A 148 10.45 -1.05 -3.28
N TYR A 149 9.86 -2.23 -3.09
CA TYR A 149 9.69 -3.23 -4.14
C TYR A 149 8.50 -2.95 -5.06
N GLY A 150 7.40 -2.42 -4.53
CA GLY A 150 6.21 -2.09 -5.30
C GLY A 150 6.24 -0.71 -5.97
N LYS A 151 7.08 0.20 -5.48
CA LYS A 151 7.19 1.58 -6.00
C LYS A 151 7.42 1.69 -7.52
N PRO A 152 8.30 0.88 -8.15
CA PRO A 152 8.65 1.09 -9.56
C PRO A 152 7.52 0.88 -10.58
N ILE A 153 6.50 0.07 -10.29
CA ILE A 153 5.34 -0.08 -11.19
C ILE A 153 4.41 1.13 -11.07
N LEU A 154 4.24 1.65 -9.85
CA LEU A 154 3.43 2.84 -9.57
C LEU A 154 4.05 4.08 -10.22
N ASP A 155 5.34 4.31 -10.02
CA ASP A 155 6.06 5.47 -10.61
C ASP A 155 5.91 5.51 -12.14
N ARG A 156 5.94 4.34 -12.78
CA ARG A 156 5.85 4.21 -14.24
C ARG A 156 4.43 4.42 -14.77
N ALA A 157 3.43 3.81 -14.14
CA ALA A 157 2.11 3.64 -14.75
C ALA A 157 0.96 4.40 -14.07
N LEU A 158 1.10 4.80 -12.80
CA LEU A 158 0.03 5.48 -12.07
C LEU A 158 0.09 6.99 -12.28
N ARG A 159 -1.05 7.58 -12.66
CA ARG A 159 -1.30 9.03 -12.74
C ARG A 159 -2.63 9.34 -12.05
N PHE A 160 -2.89 10.60 -11.73
CA PHE A 160 -4.16 11.00 -11.12
C PHE A 160 -5.36 10.68 -12.04
N GLU A 161 -5.16 10.77 -13.34
CA GLU A 161 -6.16 10.49 -14.38
C GLU A 161 -6.30 8.99 -14.69
N THR A 162 -5.52 8.12 -14.03
CA THR A 162 -5.64 6.67 -14.21
C THR A 162 -7.03 6.20 -13.76
N PRO A 163 -7.79 5.49 -14.60
CA PRO A 163 -9.09 4.95 -14.20
C PRO A 163 -8.98 4.05 -12.96
N MET A 164 -9.98 4.08 -12.07
CA MET A 164 -9.95 3.30 -10.82
C MET A 164 -9.72 1.80 -11.06
N GLU A 165 -10.27 1.24 -12.14
CA GLU A 165 -10.06 -0.16 -12.52
C GLU A 165 -8.56 -0.46 -12.75
N THR A 166 -7.86 0.43 -13.45
CA THR A 166 -6.42 0.28 -13.69
C THR A 166 -5.63 0.54 -12.41
N ALA A 167 -6.05 1.51 -11.59
CA ALA A 167 -5.42 1.77 -10.29
C ALA A 167 -5.50 0.55 -9.35
N LEU A 168 -6.62 -0.19 -9.34
CA LEU A 168 -6.77 -1.45 -8.62
C LEU A 168 -5.76 -2.51 -9.08
N LYS A 169 -5.60 -2.67 -10.40
CA LYS A 169 -4.60 -3.59 -10.97
C LYS A 169 -3.19 -3.18 -10.56
N LEU A 170 -2.86 -1.89 -10.64
CA LEU A 170 -1.55 -1.36 -10.23
C LEU A 170 -1.29 -1.54 -8.73
N ALA A 171 -2.30 -1.37 -7.88
CA ALA A 171 -2.19 -1.64 -6.45
C ALA A 171 -1.82 -3.11 -6.20
N TYR A 172 -2.53 -4.04 -6.85
CA TYR A 172 -2.23 -5.47 -6.76
C TYR A 172 -0.82 -5.82 -7.26
N LEU A 173 -0.41 -5.31 -8.43
CA LEU A 173 0.92 -5.60 -8.99
C LEU A 173 2.06 -5.05 -8.11
N SER A 174 1.82 -3.90 -7.47
CA SER A 174 2.74 -3.32 -6.49
C SER A 174 2.88 -4.21 -5.25
N PHE A 175 1.76 -4.75 -4.75
CA PHE A 175 1.78 -5.74 -3.68
C PHE A 175 2.47 -7.05 -4.09
N ASP A 176 2.18 -7.60 -5.27
CA ASP A 176 2.74 -8.88 -5.72
C ASP A 176 4.28 -8.80 -5.80
N SER A 177 4.80 -7.73 -6.41
CA SER A 177 6.25 -7.44 -6.44
C SER A 177 6.85 -7.38 -5.03
N THR A 178 6.14 -6.74 -4.10
CA THR A 178 6.59 -6.60 -2.70
C THR A 178 6.58 -7.92 -1.95
N ARG A 179 5.53 -8.73 -2.11
CA ARG A 179 5.41 -10.06 -1.51
C ARG A 179 6.54 -10.98 -1.98
N PHE A 180 6.90 -10.93 -3.26
CA PHE A 180 7.99 -11.76 -3.79
C PHE A 180 9.36 -11.39 -3.20
N SER A 181 9.58 -10.13 -2.85
CA SER A 181 10.87 -9.63 -2.35
C SER A 181 10.92 -9.39 -0.83
N SER A 182 9.82 -9.58 -0.11
CA SER A 182 9.74 -9.40 1.34
C SER A 182 8.97 -10.54 2.01
N ALA A 183 9.64 -11.35 2.83
CA ALA A 183 9.03 -12.48 3.55
C ALA A 183 7.90 -12.05 4.50
N ASP A 184 7.97 -10.80 4.97
CA ASP A 184 7.04 -10.20 5.93
C ASP A 184 5.76 -9.65 5.32
N VAL A 185 5.64 -9.66 3.99
CA VAL A 185 4.47 -9.18 3.27
C VAL A 185 3.75 -10.37 2.67
N GLY A 186 2.43 -10.44 2.81
CA GLY A 186 1.69 -11.51 2.19
C GLY A 186 0.21 -11.53 2.51
N TYR A 187 -0.44 -12.54 1.92
CA TYR A 187 -1.86 -12.82 2.06
C TYR A 187 -2.28 -13.13 3.51
N PRO A 188 -3.55 -12.89 3.86
CA PRO A 188 -4.60 -12.28 3.02
C PRO A 188 -4.31 -10.81 2.70
N ILE A 189 -4.95 -10.25 1.67
CA ILE A 189 -4.94 -8.81 1.43
C ILE A 189 -6.33 -8.23 1.60
N ASP A 190 -6.42 -7.07 2.25
CA ASP A 190 -7.63 -6.27 2.34
C ASP A 190 -7.57 -5.19 1.25
N LEU A 191 -8.53 -5.21 0.31
CA LEU A 191 -8.72 -4.20 -0.71
C LEU A 191 -9.93 -3.33 -0.36
N MET A 192 -9.77 -2.02 -0.41
CA MET A 192 -10.86 -1.06 -0.20
C MET A 192 -10.90 -0.03 -1.32
N THR A 193 -12.11 0.39 -1.69
CA THR A 193 -12.31 1.51 -2.63
C THR A 193 -13.33 2.48 -2.08
N PHE A 194 -13.17 3.74 -2.47
CA PHE A 194 -14.14 4.81 -2.23
C PHE A 194 -14.30 5.57 -3.54
N ALA A 195 -15.44 5.43 -4.19
CA ALA A 195 -15.70 6.12 -5.45
C ALA A 195 -16.27 7.52 -5.20
N SER A 196 -15.71 8.53 -5.84
CA SER A 196 -16.18 9.92 -5.76
C SER A 196 -17.65 10.05 -6.23
N LEU A 197 -18.09 9.15 -7.12
CA LEU A 197 -19.44 9.15 -7.70
C LEU A 197 -20.56 8.90 -6.68
N ASP A 198 -20.34 7.97 -5.74
CA ASP A 198 -21.36 7.54 -4.78
C ASP A 198 -20.95 7.73 -3.32
N ARG A 199 -19.68 8.07 -3.06
CA ARG A 199 -19.12 8.29 -1.73
C ARG A 199 -19.31 7.09 -0.81
N GLN A 200 -19.23 5.87 -1.36
CA GLN A 200 -19.38 4.63 -0.60
C GLN A 200 -18.08 3.84 -0.51
N TRP A 201 -17.79 3.38 0.71
CA TRP A 201 -16.75 2.40 0.95
C TRP A 201 -17.17 1.02 0.49
N ARG A 202 -16.29 0.36 -0.26
CA ARG A 202 -16.38 -1.06 -0.61
C ARG A 202 -15.12 -1.75 -0.15
N GLU A 203 -15.26 -2.91 0.47
CA GLU A 203 -14.12 -3.70 0.94
C GLU A 203 -14.28 -5.17 0.57
N VAL A 204 -13.16 -5.82 0.26
CA VAL A 204 -13.08 -7.25 0.00
C VAL A 204 -11.72 -7.76 0.48
N GLN A 205 -11.71 -8.96 1.03
CA GLN A 205 -10.49 -9.66 1.40
C GLN A 205 -10.22 -10.76 0.37
N TYR A 206 -8.96 -10.90 -0.03
CA TYR A 206 -8.51 -11.97 -0.91
C TYR A 206 -7.40 -12.78 -0.26
N ASP A 207 -7.56 -14.10 -0.32
CA ASP A 207 -6.52 -15.06 0.00
C ASP A 207 -5.64 -15.36 -1.23
N TYR A 208 -4.60 -16.14 -1.00
CA TYR A 208 -3.66 -16.53 -2.06
C TYR A 208 -4.35 -17.23 -3.23
N GLU A 209 -5.35 -18.07 -2.94
CA GLU A 209 -6.07 -18.89 -3.92
C GLU A 209 -6.97 -18.05 -4.84
N ASP A 210 -7.56 -16.97 -4.33
CA ASP A 210 -8.46 -16.09 -5.07
C ASP A 210 -7.76 -15.37 -6.23
N LEU A 211 -6.45 -15.10 -6.08
CA LEU A 211 -5.66 -14.28 -7.01
C LEU A 211 -4.62 -15.07 -7.81
N VAL A 212 -4.73 -16.40 -7.85
CA VAL A 212 -3.79 -17.26 -8.60
C VAL A 212 -3.80 -16.91 -10.09
N ALA A 213 -4.97 -16.69 -10.68
CA ALA A 213 -5.08 -16.42 -12.12
C ALA A 213 -4.36 -15.12 -12.51
N GLN A 214 -4.53 -14.06 -11.72
CA GLN A 214 -3.91 -12.74 -11.94
C GLN A 214 -2.40 -12.82 -11.80
N ARG A 215 -1.91 -13.53 -10.77
CA ARG A 215 -0.48 -13.74 -10.56
C ARG A 215 0.17 -14.49 -11.72
N THR A 216 -0.44 -15.61 -12.12
CA THR A 216 0.08 -16.45 -13.21
C THR A 216 0.11 -15.66 -14.51
N TRP A 217 -0.99 -14.98 -14.84
CA TRP A 217 -1.07 -14.13 -16.02
C TRP A 217 0.03 -13.07 -16.03
N TRP A 218 0.24 -12.34 -14.92
CA TRP A 218 1.26 -11.30 -14.84
C TRP A 218 2.68 -11.85 -15.04
N ASN A 219 3.02 -12.94 -14.34
CA ASN A 219 4.35 -13.55 -14.41
C ASN A 219 4.68 -14.08 -15.81
N GLU A 220 3.71 -14.69 -16.49
CA GLU A 220 3.89 -15.15 -17.87
C GLU A 220 4.16 -13.97 -18.81
N HIS A 221 3.38 -12.89 -18.69
CA HIS A 221 3.48 -11.75 -19.60
C HIS A 221 4.74 -10.92 -19.36
N ILE A 222 5.15 -10.67 -18.12
CA ILE A 222 6.37 -9.91 -17.85
C ILE A 222 7.63 -10.66 -18.31
N THR A 223 7.65 -11.98 -18.15
CA THR A 223 8.75 -12.83 -18.61
C THR A 223 8.81 -12.86 -20.14
N LYS A 224 7.66 -12.95 -20.80
CA LYS A 224 7.57 -12.87 -22.26
C LYS A 224 8.08 -11.52 -22.79
N LEU A 225 7.65 -10.40 -22.19
CA LEU A 225 8.12 -9.07 -22.57
C LEU A 225 9.63 -8.90 -22.39
N ALA A 226 10.20 -9.48 -21.34
CA ALA A 226 11.65 -9.47 -21.13
C ALA A 226 12.40 -10.25 -22.22
N ALA A 227 11.86 -11.39 -22.67
CA ALA A 227 12.44 -12.19 -23.76
C ALA A 227 12.30 -11.53 -25.14
N GLU A 228 11.21 -10.78 -25.36
CA GLU A 228 10.94 -10.07 -26.61
C GLU A 228 11.58 -8.68 -26.68
N MET A 229 12.25 -8.23 -25.60
CA MET A 229 12.91 -6.93 -25.55
C MET A 229 13.96 -6.82 -26.68
N PRO A 230 14.00 -5.69 -27.42
CA PRO A 230 14.95 -5.51 -28.51
C PRO A 230 16.40 -5.78 -28.09
N ALA A 231 17.13 -6.49 -28.96
CA ALA A 231 18.56 -6.73 -28.84
C ALA A 231 19.29 -5.39 -28.69
N GLY A 232 19.75 -5.08 -27.48
CA GLY A 232 20.49 -3.86 -27.20
C GLY A 232 21.89 -3.87 -27.81
N PRO A 233 22.60 -2.73 -27.79
CA PRO A 233 23.95 -2.59 -28.38
C PRO A 233 25.00 -3.50 -27.71
N TRP A 234 24.69 -4.07 -26.54
CA TRP A 234 25.58 -4.97 -25.81
C TRP A 234 25.52 -6.42 -26.32
N ILE A 235 24.52 -6.79 -27.14
CA ILE A 235 24.40 -8.16 -27.63
C ILE A 235 25.60 -8.56 -28.48
N ASP A 236 26.02 -7.69 -29.41
CA ASP A 236 27.14 -7.98 -30.32
C ASP A 236 28.50 -8.07 -29.60
N SER A 237 28.62 -7.45 -28.42
CA SER A 237 29.87 -7.40 -27.65
C SER A 237 29.94 -8.39 -26.49
N LEU A 238 28.80 -8.77 -25.91
CA LEU A 238 28.75 -9.64 -24.72
C LEU A 238 28.23 -11.05 -25.02
N LEU A 239 27.47 -11.24 -26.10
CA LEU A 239 27.13 -12.60 -26.52
C LEU A 239 28.31 -13.22 -27.27
N PRO A 240 28.59 -14.51 -27.04
CA PRO A 240 29.53 -15.21 -27.89
C PRO A 240 29.07 -15.09 -29.33
N ALA A 241 30.00 -14.81 -30.25
CA ALA A 241 29.72 -14.81 -31.67
C ALA A 241 29.00 -16.12 -32.00
N ALA A 242 27.73 -16.02 -32.41
CA ALA A 242 26.96 -17.20 -32.78
C ALA A 242 27.77 -17.97 -33.82
N ASP A 243 28.06 -19.23 -33.50
CA ASP A 243 28.94 -20.16 -34.22
C ASP A 243 29.16 -19.78 -35.70
N ALA A 244 30.26 -19.07 -35.98
CA ALA A 244 30.70 -18.71 -37.32
C ALA A 244 31.23 -19.92 -38.11
N ARG A 245 30.69 -21.11 -37.85
CA ARG A 245 30.91 -22.35 -38.58
C ARG A 245 29.57 -22.90 -39.07
N ARG A 246 28.89 -22.14 -39.94
CA ARG A 246 28.23 -22.80 -41.06
C ARG A 246 29.35 -23.37 -41.93
N LEU A 247 29.61 -24.67 -41.76
CA LEU A 247 30.39 -25.49 -42.67
C LEU A 247 30.11 -25.07 -44.11
N SER A 248 31.14 -24.57 -44.78
CA SER A 248 31.16 -24.41 -46.23
C SER A 248 31.14 -25.82 -46.84
N LEU A 249 29.96 -26.37 -47.06
CA LEU A 249 29.78 -27.46 -48.00
C LEU A 249 29.57 -26.81 -49.37
N VAL A 250 30.68 -26.67 -50.09
CA VAL A 250 30.88 -26.90 -51.53
C VAL A 250 32.18 -26.18 -51.91
N ARG A 251 33.22 -26.96 -52.20
CA ARG A 251 34.29 -26.56 -53.13
C ARG A 251 33.78 -26.98 -54.51
N ASP A 252 33.61 -26.03 -55.41
CA ASP A 252 33.49 -26.31 -56.83
C ASP A 252 34.90 -26.58 -57.38
N ASP A 253 35.22 -27.86 -57.51
CA ASP A 253 36.14 -28.40 -58.52
C ASP A 253 35.43 -29.59 -59.19
#